data_AF-A0A2V8MNB9-F1
#
_entry.id   AF-A0A2V8MNB9-F1
#
_cell.length_a   1.000
_cell.length_b   1.000
_cell.length_c   1.000
_cell.angle_alpha   90.00
_cell.angle_beta   90.00
_cell.angle_gamma   90.00
#
_symmetry.space_group_name_H-M   'P 1'
#
loop_
_entity.id
_entity.type
_entity.pdbx_description
1 polymer ?
#
loop_
_entity_poly.entity_id
_entity_poly.type
_entity_poly.pdbx_seq_one_letter_code
_entity_poly.pdbx_strand_id
1 'polypeptide(L)'
;PAASPGDNSSTSPLNRFGFTFVQYGVRVPAVIVSPLIAQNLIDHRIYDHSSVPATLESMWALNALTQRDAQAADFSRLITLSSPRATPATLPSPSAAAGPCPFPAPAGPEAAVAPMMVSRPAEPPNEGNLPGFLYIARKVDAELSPVAESLMPAERRVSGAEIETAVTDRYVKSHTTRASAALYMESVRKKARAAEAMRE
;
A
#
# COMPACT_ATOMS: atom_id res chain seq x y z
N PRO A 1 0.57 12.53 23.69
CA PRO A 1 1.85 11.78 23.53
C PRO A 1 1.53 10.29 23.58
N ALA A 2 2.25 9.46 22.83
CA ALA A 2 2.05 8.02 22.81
C ALA A 2 3.14 7.33 23.65
N ALA A 3 2.81 6.22 24.30
CA ALA A 3 3.83 5.36 24.92
C ALA A 3 4.81 4.87 23.85
N SER A 4 6.11 4.91 24.14
CA SER A 4 7.11 4.27 23.26
C SER A 4 6.95 2.75 23.32
N PRO A 5 7.17 2.02 22.23
CA PRO A 5 7.18 0.55 22.26
C PRO A 5 8.23 -0.05 23.20
N GLY A 6 9.30 0.68 23.51
CA GLY A 6 10.33 0.24 24.48
C GLY A 6 11.29 -0.83 23.96
N ASP A 7 11.23 -1.14 22.66
CA ASP A 7 12.06 -2.10 21.94
C ASP A 7 13.11 -1.43 21.02
N ASN A 8 13.28 -0.11 21.16
CA ASN A 8 14.22 0.66 20.36
C ASN A 8 15.66 0.42 20.80
N SER A 9 16.38 -0.51 20.14
CA SER A 9 17.83 -0.61 20.34
C SER A 9 18.54 0.50 19.54
N SER A 10 19.41 1.28 20.19
CA SER A 10 20.25 2.32 19.57
C SER A 10 21.24 1.77 18.52
N THR A 11 21.39 0.44 18.45
CA THR A 11 22.27 -0.29 17.54
C THR A 11 21.52 -1.03 16.42
N SER A 12 20.18 -0.93 16.35
CA SER A 12 19.42 -1.67 15.35
C SER A 12 19.60 -1.06 13.96
N PRO A 13 20.00 -1.85 12.94
CA PRO A 13 20.05 -1.36 11.57
C PRO A 13 18.66 -0.95 11.05
N LEU A 14 17.59 -1.38 11.72
CA LEU A 14 16.20 -1.09 11.35
C LEU A 14 15.75 0.30 11.83
N ASN A 15 16.46 0.95 12.77
CA ASN A 15 16.12 2.29 13.27
C ASN A 15 17.26 3.29 13.05
N ARG A 16 17.70 3.41 11.79
CA ARG A 16 18.84 4.28 11.38
C ARG A 16 18.69 5.74 11.81
N PHE A 17 17.47 6.24 11.94
CA PHE A 17 17.17 7.64 12.25
C PHE A 17 16.75 7.88 13.71
N GLY A 18 16.83 6.87 14.58
CA GLY A 18 16.53 7.01 16.01
C GLY A 18 15.09 7.41 16.31
N PHE A 19 14.14 6.99 15.47
CA PHE A 19 12.73 7.30 15.68
C PHE A 19 12.20 6.53 16.89
N THR A 20 11.65 7.24 17.88
CA THR A 20 11.24 6.68 19.19
C THR A 20 9.76 6.36 19.27
N PHE A 21 8.99 6.71 18.23
CA PHE A 21 7.55 6.55 18.12
C PHE A 21 6.72 7.22 19.23
N VAL A 22 7.24 8.12 20.07
CA VAL A 22 6.50 8.72 21.21
C VAL A 22 5.32 9.67 20.85
N GLN A 23 4.90 9.70 19.59
CA GLN A 23 3.82 10.54 19.10
C GLN A 23 2.80 9.70 18.33
N TYR A 24 1.51 10.01 18.52
CA TYR A 24 0.46 9.47 17.67
C TYR A 24 0.55 10.08 16.27
N GLY A 25 0.14 9.29 15.27
CA GLY A 25 -0.05 9.77 13.91
C GLY A 25 -1.35 10.56 13.72
N VAL A 26 -1.74 10.70 12.46
CA VAL A 26 -3.02 11.31 12.08
C VAL A 26 -4.18 10.45 12.59
N ARG A 27 -5.29 11.09 12.98
CA ARG A 27 -6.50 10.35 13.38
C ARG A 27 -7.11 9.64 12.17
N VAL A 28 -7.48 8.38 12.37
CA VAL A 28 -8.20 7.56 11.39
C VAL A 28 -9.56 7.14 11.94
N PRO A 29 -10.57 6.90 11.08
CA PRO A 29 -11.84 6.33 11.52
C PRO A 29 -11.65 4.90 12.05
N ALA A 30 -12.34 4.57 13.13
CA ALA A 30 -12.42 3.21 13.67
C ALA A 30 -13.90 2.86 13.90
N VAL A 31 -14.32 1.69 13.40
CA VAL A 31 -15.69 1.21 13.56
C VAL A 31 -15.61 -0.20 14.14
N ILE A 32 -16.22 -0.39 15.31
CA ILE A 32 -16.31 -1.69 15.98
C ILE A 32 -17.74 -2.20 15.86
N VAL A 33 -17.91 -3.37 15.26
CA VAL A 33 -19.24 -3.95 14.97
C VAL A 33 -19.39 -5.25 15.76
N SER A 34 -20.36 -5.28 16.67
CA SER A 34 -20.74 -6.48 17.40
C SER A 34 -22.21 -6.38 17.86
N PRO A 35 -22.95 -7.51 17.90
CA PRO A 35 -24.30 -7.53 18.46
C PRO A 35 -24.33 -7.34 19.98
N LEU A 36 -23.18 -7.45 20.66
CA LEU A 36 -23.06 -7.21 22.10
C LEU A 36 -22.68 -5.76 22.45
N ILE A 37 -22.59 -4.88 21.44
CA ILE A 37 -22.36 -3.45 21.61
C ILE A 37 -23.70 -2.72 21.49
N ALA A 38 -23.94 -1.75 22.39
CA ALA A 38 -25.10 -0.87 22.36
C ALA A 38 -25.23 -0.14 21.00
N GLN A 39 -26.47 -0.01 20.51
CA GLN A 39 -26.73 0.67 19.25
C GLN A 39 -26.38 2.17 19.34
N ASN A 40 -25.84 2.72 18.25
CA ASN A 40 -25.46 4.13 18.13
C ASN A 40 -24.46 4.61 19.20
N LEU A 41 -23.58 3.72 19.67
CA LEU A 41 -22.52 4.08 20.59
C LEU A 41 -21.39 4.83 19.86
N ILE A 42 -21.09 6.05 20.34
CA ILE A 42 -19.90 6.82 19.97
C ILE A 42 -18.97 6.80 21.17
N ASP A 43 -17.81 6.18 21.03
CA ASP A 43 -16.81 6.15 22.09
C ASP A 43 -15.71 7.19 21.86
N HIS A 44 -15.38 7.94 22.91
CA HIS A 44 -14.42 9.05 22.87
C HIS A 44 -13.06 8.71 23.49
N ARG A 45 -12.87 7.46 23.94
CA ARG A 45 -11.57 7.02 24.45
C ARG A 45 -10.51 7.10 23.34
N ILE A 46 -9.28 7.30 23.76
CA ILE A 46 -8.15 7.34 22.84
C ILE A 46 -7.76 5.89 22.54
N TYR A 47 -7.90 5.53 21.27
CA TYR A 47 -7.40 4.26 20.71
C TYR A 47 -6.30 4.57 19.71
N ASP A 48 -5.38 3.64 19.58
CA ASP A 48 -4.39 3.62 18.50
C ASP A 48 -4.34 2.23 17.86
N HIS A 49 -3.41 2.01 16.94
CA HIS A 49 -3.30 0.70 16.29
C HIS A 49 -2.93 -0.43 17.25
N SER A 50 -2.34 -0.11 18.41
CA SER A 50 -2.01 -1.08 19.44
C SER A 50 -3.21 -1.47 20.31
N SER A 51 -4.35 -0.77 20.20
CA SER A 51 -5.62 -1.20 20.80
C SER A 51 -6.13 -2.54 20.25
N VAL A 52 -5.77 -2.89 19.00
CA VAL A 52 -6.12 -4.19 18.41
C VAL A 52 -5.39 -5.33 19.13
N PRO A 53 -4.04 -5.40 19.17
CA PRO A 53 -3.34 -6.44 19.91
C PRO A 53 -3.67 -6.43 21.40
N ALA A 54 -3.80 -5.26 22.05
CA ALA A 54 -4.23 -5.18 23.46
C ALA A 54 -5.58 -5.87 23.71
N THR A 55 -6.53 -5.79 22.76
CA THR A 55 -7.81 -6.51 22.84
C THR A 55 -7.63 -8.02 22.70
N LEU A 56 -6.76 -8.47 21.80
CA LEU A 56 -6.45 -9.89 21.62
C LEU A 56 -5.76 -10.46 22.86
N GLU A 57 -4.79 -9.73 23.42
CA GLU A 57 -4.08 -10.07 24.65
C GLU A 57 -5.04 -10.25 25.83
N SER A 58 -5.94 -9.28 26.01
CA SER A 58 -7.00 -9.32 27.02
C SER A 58 -7.95 -10.52 26.82
N MET A 59 -8.36 -10.79 25.58
CA MET A 59 -9.33 -11.85 25.26
C MET A 59 -8.78 -13.28 25.43
N TRP A 60 -7.48 -13.49 25.14
CA TRP A 60 -6.84 -14.81 25.17
C TRP A 60 -5.80 -14.97 26.27
N ALA A 61 -5.71 -14.02 27.20
CA ALA A 61 -4.72 -13.99 28.28
C ALA A 61 -3.28 -14.13 27.76
N LEU A 62 -2.95 -13.42 26.68
CA LEU A 62 -1.61 -13.38 26.11
C LEU A 62 -0.80 -12.27 26.78
N ASN A 63 0.53 -12.42 26.75
CA ASN A 63 1.44 -11.35 27.17
C ASN A 63 1.50 -10.27 26.07
N ALA A 64 1.65 -9.02 26.49
CA ALA A 64 1.92 -7.90 25.58
C ALA A 64 3.23 -8.10 24.80
N LEU A 65 3.25 -7.65 23.55
CA LEU A 65 4.43 -7.77 22.68
C LEU A 65 5.43 -6.64 22.91
N THR A 66 4.94 -5.46 23.29
CA THR A 66 5.74 -4.26 23.55
C THR A 66 5.24 -3.51 24.79
N GLN A 67 5.85 -2.37 25.13
CA GLN A 67 5.32 -1.48 26.16
C GLN A 67 4.11 -0.66 25.66
N ARG A 68 3.90 -0.56 24.34
CA ARG A 68 2.85 0.28 23.79
C ARG A 68 1.47 -0.39 23.86
N ASP A 69 1.35 -1.60 23.35
CA ASP A 69 0.16 -2.46 23.47
C ASP A 69 -0.16 -2.75 24.93
N ALA A 70 0.86 -2.99 25.77
CA ALA A 70 0.66 -3.13 27.23
C ALA A 70 -0.04 -1.92 27.89
N GLN A 71 0.05 -0.73 27.29
CA GLN A 71 -0.54 0.51 27.80
C GLN A 71 -1.72 1.00 26.95
N ALA A 72 -2.06 0.31 25.85
CA ALA A 72 -3.12 0.71 24.96
C ALA A 72 -4.49 0.35 25.55
N ALA A 73 -5.51 1.15 25.24
CA ALA A 73 -6.88 0.83 25.60
C ALA A 73 -7.38 -0.35 24.74
N ASP A 74 -8.00 -1.35 25.36
CA ASP A 74 -8.70 -2.43 24.64
C ASP A 74 -10.17 -2.06 24.33
N PHE A 75 -10.81 -2.83 23.45
CA PHE A 75 -12.20 -2.63 23.05
C PHE A 75 -13.21 -3.36 23.95
N SER A 76 -12.75 -4.06 25.01
CA SER A 76 -13.63 -4.89 25.86
C SER A 76 -14.75 -4.06 26.49
N ARG A 77 -14.46 -2.80 26.83
CA ARG A 77 -15.41 -1.84 27.42
C ARG A 77 -16.56 -1.43 26.50
N LEU A 78 -16.47 -1.72 25.20
CA LEU A 78 -17.56 -1.49 24.25
C LEU A 78 -18.62 -2.60 24.32
N ILE A 79 -18.24 -3.79 24.78
CA ILE A 79 -19.11 -4.97 24.91
C ILE A 79 -19.93 -4.83 26.22
N THR A 80 -20.99 -4.03 26.17
CA THR A 80 -21.79 -3.69 27.36
C THR A 80 -23.07 -4.51 27.52
N LEU A 81 -23.52 -5.21 26.48
CA LEU A 81 -24.77 -5.98 26.51
C LEU A 81 -24.52 -7.42 26.96
N SER A 82 -25.37 -7.91 27.88
CA SER A 82 -25.35 -9.30 28.35
C SER A 82 -25.94 -10.30 27.35
N SER A 83 -26.75 -9.83 26.40
CA SER A 83 -27.32 -10.64 25.32
C SER A 83 -27.17 -9.92 23.97
N PRO A 84 -26.98 -10.68 22.87
CA PRO A 84 -26.88 -10.09 21.54
C PRO A 84 -28.17 -9.36 21.14
N ARG A 85 -28.06 -8.10 20.68
CA ARG A 85 -29.20 -7.39 20.08
C ARG A 85 -29.55 -7.98 18.72
N ALA A 86 -30.78 -7.77 18.27
CA ALA A 86 -31.18 -8.13 16.92
C ALA A 86 -30.34 -7.36 15.88
N THR A 87 -29.70 -8.09 14.97
CA THR A 87 -28.90 -7.56 13.86
C THR A 87 -29.41 -8.11 12.53
N PRO A 88 -29.28 -7.35 11.42
CA PRO A 88 -29.63 -7.87 10.09
C PRO A 88 -28.81 -9.13 9.76
N ALA A 89 -29.48 -10.20 9.33
CA ALA A 89 -28.81 -11.41 8.84
C ALA A 89 -28.22 -11.21 7.44
N THR A 90 -28.80 -10.29 6.67
CA THR A 90 -28.35 -9.88 5.34
C THR A 90 -28.03 -8.40 5.35
N LEU A 91 -26.83 -8.06 4.84
CA LEU A 91 -26.46 -6.68 4.60
C LEU A 91 -27.03 -6.25 3.24
N PRO A 92 -27.42 -4.98 3.08
CA PRO A 92 -27.77 -4.46 1.76
C PRO A 92 -26.57 -4.61 0.83
N SER A 93 -26.82 -4.80 -0.47
CA SER A 93 -25.76 -4.72 -1.47
C SER A 93 -24.97 -3.43 -1.26
N PRO A 94 -23.62 -3.46 -1.31
CA PRO A 94 -22.86 -2.23 -1.26
C PRO A 94 -23.42 -1.30 -2.34
N SER A 95 -23.57 -0.02 -1.99
CA SER A 95 -24.02 0.96 -2.96
C SER A 95 -23.17 0.79 -4.21
N ALA A 96 -23.79 0.57 -5.37
CA ALA A 96 -23.13 0.89 -6.62
C ALA A 96 -22.56 2.31 -6.42
N ALA A 97 -21.34 2.58 -6.89
CA ALA A 97 -20.74 3.91 -6.78
C ALA A 97 -21.63 4.91 -7.55
N ALA A 98 -22.71 5.36 -6.91
CA ALA A 98 -23.75 6.20 -7.46
C ALA A 98 -23.34 7.64 -7.17
N GLY A 99 -22.24 8.01 -7.79
CA GLY A 99 -21.59 9.30 -7.62
C GLY A 99 -20.16 9.21 -8.13
N PRO A 100 -19.62 10.25 -8.77
CA PRO A 100 -18.19 10.34 -8.99
C PRO A 100 -17.51 10.18 -7.63
N CYS A 101 -16.65 9.18 -7.47
CA CYS A 101 -15.76 9.15 -6.33
C CYS A 101 -15.04 10.51 -6.27
N PRO A 102 -15.07 11.24 -5.13
CA PRO A 102 -14.32 12.50 -5.01
C PRO A 102 -12.81 12.25 -5.05
N PHE A 103 -12.41 11.00 -4.81
CA PHE A 103 -11.12 10.46 -5.23
C PHE A 103 -11.25 10.01 -6.67
N PRO A 104 -10.36 10.44 -7.59
CA PRO A 104 -10.38 9.91 -8.94
C PRO A 104 -10.35 8.40 -8.84
N ALA A 105 -11.38 7.73 -9.38
CA ALA A 105 -11.30 6.31 -9.63
C ALA A 105 -9.95 6.07 -10.32
N PRO A 106 -9.18 5.02 -9.97
CA PRO A 106 -8.16 4.57 -10.92
C PRO A 106 -8.95 4.38 -12.20
N ALA A 107 -8.66 5.21 -13.21
CA ALA A 107 -9.39 5.18 -14.45
C ALA A 107 -9.46 3.70 -14.82
N GLY A 108 -10.67 3.22 -15.16
CA GLY A 108 -10.79 1.97 -15.86
C GLY A 108 -9.80 1.96 -17.03
N PRO A 109 -9.57 0.81 -17.67
CA PRO A 109 -8.79 0.84 -18.90
C PRO A 109 -9.43 1.93 -19.77
N GLU A 110 -8.61 2.86 -20.28
CA GLU A 110 -9.04 3.81 -21.33
C GLU A 110 -9.50 5.23 -20.95
N ALA A 111 -9.03 5.84 -19.86
CA ALA A 111 -8.81 7.30 -19.92
C ALA A 111 -7.47 7.55 -20.60
N ALA A 112 -7.48 8.14 -21.80
CA ALA A 112 -6.28 8.68 -22.43
C ALA A 112 -5.65 9.68 -21.46
N VAL A 113 -4.63 9.21 -20.73
CA VAL A 113 -3.85 10.03 -19.81
C VAL A 113 -3.19 11.08 -20.69
N ALA A 114 -3.64 12.33 -20.61
CA ALA A 114 -2.89 13.46 -21.13
C ALA A 114 -1.42 13.30 -20.71
N PRO A 115 -0.44 13.63 -21.57
CA PRO A 115 0.97 13.35 -21.29
C PRO A 115 1.28 13.83 -19.86
N MET A 116 1.66 12.88 -19.00
CA MET A 116 1.88 13.16 -17.57
C MET A 116 2.83 14.35 -17.48
N MET A 117 2.35 15.48 -16.97
CA MET A 117 3.22 16.63 -16.77
C MET A 117 4.21 16.27 -15.67
N VAL A 118 5.45 15.98 -16.06
CA VAL A 118 6.49 15.56 -15.12
C VAL A 118 6.91 16.78 -14.30
N SER A 119 6.58 16.77 -13.02
CA SER A 119 7.05 17.80 -12.09
C SER A 119 8.57 17.71 -11.94
N ARG A 120 9.26 18.85 -12.12
CA ARG A 120 10.72 19.02 -11.99
C ARG A 120 11.52 18.07 -12.91
N PRO A 121 11.33 18.16 -14.24
CA PRO A 121 11.77 17.13 -15.18
C PRO A 121 13.29 16.89 -15.21
N ALA A 122 14.10 17.90 -14.87
CA ALA A 122 15.55 17.83 -14.91
C ALA A 122 16.20 17.29 -13.61
N GLU A 123 15.44 17.17 -12.52
CA GLU A 123 15.97 16.67 -11.25
C GLU A 123 16.16 15.14 -11.27
N PRO A 124 17.05 14.58 -10.43
CA PRO A 124 17.17 13.14 -10.28
C PRO A 124 15.90 12.52 -9.66
N PRO A 125 15.55 11.27 -10.01
CA PRO A 125 14.36 10.60 -9.51
C PRO A 125 14.60 9.86 -8.17
N ASN A 126 15.55 10.32 -7.35
CA ASN A 126 15.99 9.66 -6.11
C ASN A 126 15.24 10.13 -4.84
N GLU A 127 14.29 11.05 -4.98
CA GLU A 127 13.51 11.61 -3.86
C GLU A 127 12.06 11.10 -3.81
N GLY A 128 11.50 11.08 -2.60
CA GLY A 128 10.11 10.72 -2.34
C GLY A 128 9.81 9.25 -2.63
N ASN A 129 8.67 8.99 -3.28
CA ASN A 129 8.20 7.64 -3.60
C ASN A 129 8.66 7.13 -4.98
N LEU A 130 9.28 7.99 -5.79
CA LEU A 130 9.66 7.67 -7.17
C LEU A 130 10.67 6.51 -7.30
N PRO A 131 11.67 6.35 -6.41
CA PRO A 131 12.58 5.19 -6.45
C PRO A 131 11.84 3.85 -6.33
N GLY A 132 10.82 3.79 -5.47
CA GLY A 132 10.01 2.59 -5.28
C GLY A 132 9.21 2.24 -6.54
N PHE A 133 8.60 3.24 -7.19
CA PHE A 133 7.87 3.03 -8.43
C PHE A 133 8.78 2.60 -9.60
N LEU A 134 10.00 3.15 -9.69
CA LEU A 134 10.99 2.73 -10.69
C LEU A 134 11.46 1.29 -10.47
N TYR A 135 11.63 0.88 -9.21
CA TYR A 135 11.96 -0.50 -8.88
C TYR A 135 10.84 -1.47 -9.31
N ILE A 136 9.58 -1.14 -9.03
CA ILE A 136 8.43 -1.93 -9.49
C ILE A 136 8.40 -1.97 -11.03
N ALA A 137 8.58 -0.84 -11.70
CA ALA A 137 8.60 -0.77 -13.16
C ALA A 137 9.71 -1.67 -13.75
N ARG A 138 10.90 -1.72 -13.16
CA ARG A 138 11.98 -2.63 -13.57
C ARG A 138 11.58 -4.09 -13.45
N LYS A 139 10.98 -4.47 -12.33
CA LYS A 139 10.54 -5.84 -12.11
C LYS A 139 9.51 -6.25 -13.17
N VAL A 140 8.51 -5.40 -13.41
CA VAL A 140 7.50 -5.62 -14.44
C VAL A 140 8.14 -5.70 -15.84
N ASP A 141 9.10 -4.82 -16.15
CA ASP A 141 9.81 -4.85 -17.44
C ASP A 141 10.59 -6.16 -17.64
N ALA A 142 11.22 -6.69 -16.60
CA ALA A 142 11.94 -7.96 -16.64
C ALA A 142 10.99 -9.15 -16.87
N GLU A 143 9.85 -9.20 -16.19
CA GLU A 143 8.86 -10.27 -16.34
C GLU A 143 8.17 -10.25 -17.71
N LEU A 144 7.90 -9.06 -18.25
CA LEU A 144 7.16 -8.92 -19.50
C LEU A 144 8.05 -8.93 -20.74
N SER A 145 9.35 -8.67 -20.62
CA SER A 145 10.23 -8.61 -21.81
C SER A 145 10.39 -9.96 -22.54
N PRO A 146 10.52 -11.12 -21.86
CA PRO A 146 10.50 -12.42 -22.53
C PRO A 146 9.16 -12.73 -23.21
N VAL A 147 8.04 -12.36 -22.57
CA VAL A 147 6.70 -12.49 -23.17
C VAL A 147 6.60 -11.62 -24.42
N ALA A 148 7.04 -10.36 -24.34
CA ALA A 148 7.03 -9.44 -25.46
C ALA A 148 7.95 -9.88 -26.62
N GLU A 149 9.05 -10.56 -26.30
CA GLU A 149 9.96 -11.12 -27.29
C GLU A 149 9.39 -12.36 -28.00
N SER A 150 8.62 -13.20 -27.31
CA SER A 150 7.98 -14.38 -27.93
C SER A 150 7.10 -14.02 -29.14
N LEU A 151 6.65 -12.76 -29.19
CA LEU A 151 5.84 -12.14 -30.24
C LEU A 151 6.65 -11.62 -31.44
N MET A 152 7.97 -11.52 -31.30
CA MET A 152 8.85 -11.06 -32.37
C MET A 152 9.04 -12.19 -33.40
N PRO A 153 9.28 -11.85 -34.69
CA PRO A 153 9.67 -12.83 -35.70
C PRO A 153 10.87 -13.67 -35.25
N ALA A 154 10.93 -14.94 -35.66
CA ALA A 154 11.96 -15.89 -35.20
C ALA A 154 13.41 -15.38 -35.41
N GLU A 155 13.64 -14.63 -36.48
CA GLU A 155 14.92 -14.02 -36.86
C GLU A 155 15.38 -12.90 -35.92
N ARG A 156 14.49 -12.40 -35.06
CA ARG A 156 14.71 -11.26 -34.15
C ARG A 156 14.63 -11.64 -32.67
N ARG A 157 14.50 -12.93 -32.36
CA ARG A 157 14.51 -13.41 -30.98
C ARG A 157 15.92 -13.25 -30.41
N VAL A 158 15.99 -12.62 -29.26
CA VAL A 158 17.21 -12.31 -28.52
C VAL A 158 17.30 -13.31 -27.34
N SER A 159 18.48 -13.50 -26.77
CA SER A 159 18.61 -14.39 -25.60
C SER A 159 18.10 -13.72 -24.32
N GLY A 160 17.70 -14.52 -23.33
CA GLY A 160 17.28 -14.01 -22.02
C GLY A 160 18.34 -13.12 -21.32
N ALA A 161 19.62 -13.41 -21.51
CA ALA A 161 20.72 -12.62 -20.96
C ALA A 161 20.83 -11.23 -21.63
N GLU A 162 20.60 -11.16 -22.94
CA GLU A 162 20.57 -9.90 -23.68
C GLU A 162 19.33 -9.05 -23.30
N ILE A 163 18.19 -9.70 -23.04
CA ILE A 163 17.00 -9.02 -22.48
C ILE A 163 17.31 -8.42 -21.11
N GLU A 164 17.90 -9.19 -20.20
CA GLU A 164 18.23 -8.73 -18.85
C GLU A 164 19.21 -7.55 -18.87
N THR A 165 20.21 -7.62 -19.75
CA THR A 165 21.16 -6.54 -19.99
C THR A 165 20.45 -5.29 -20.52
N ALA A 166 19.55 -5.44 -21.49
CA ALA A 166 18.79 -4.33 -22.06
C ALA A 166 17.79 -3.71 -21.06
N VAL A 167 17.14 -4.51 -20.22
CA VAL A 167 16.27 -4.03 -19.13
C VAL A 167 17.09 -3.23 -18.11
N THR A 168 18.25 -3.75 -17.73
CA THR A 168 19.14 -3.09 -16.77
C THR A 168 19.68 -1.76 -17.32
N ASP A 169 20.10 -1.71 -18.59
CA ASP A 169 20.55 -0.48 -19.24
C ASP A 169 19.45 0.59 -19.31
N ARG A 170 18.23 0.22 -19.71
CA ARG A 170 17.07 1.13 -19.69
C ARG A 170 16.77 1.65 -18.28
N TYR A 171 16.81 0.76 -17.28
CA TYR A 171 16.62 1.13 -15.88
C TYR A 171 17.68 2.12 -15.41
N VAL A 172 18.97 1.86 -15.65
CA VAL A 172 20.05 2.79 -15.26
C VAL A 172 19.87 4.15 -15.92
N LYS A 173 19.58 4.19 -17.23
CA LYS A 173 19.32 5.44 -17.96
C LYS A 173 18.14 6.22 -17.39
N SER A 174 17.11 5.52 -16.92
CA SER A 174 15.93 6.15 -16.29
C SER A 174 16.23 6.88 -14.98
N HIS A 175 17.33 6.54 -14.28
CA HIS A 175 17.72 7.16 -13.00
C HIS A 175 18.44 8.51 -13.16
N THR A 176 18.62 9.00 -14.39
CA THR A 176 19.30 10.28 -14.64
C THR A 176 18.39 11.47 -14.33
N THR A 177 17.15 11.45 -14.81
CA THR A 177 16.21 12.55 -14.63
C THR A 177 14.78 12.06 -14.38
N ARG A 178 13.94 12.89 -13.77
CA ARG A 178 12.50 12.59 -13.60
C ARG A 178 11.78 12.46 -14.94
N ALA A 179 12.23 13.19 -15.97
CA ALA A 179 11.71 13.02 -17.34
C ALA A 179 12.04 11.63 -17.92
N SER A 180 13.29 11.17 -17.80
CA SER A 180 13.68 9.84 -18.26
C SER A 180 12.99 8.72 -17.48
N ALA A 181 12.80 8.92 -16.17
CA ALA A 181 12.04 8.02 -15.31
C ALA A 181 10.59 7.86 -15.79
N ALA A 182 9.92 8.97 -16.12
CA ALA A 182 8.56 8.96 -16.60
C ALA A 182 8.42 8.23 -17.96
N LEU A 183 9.32 8.50 -18.91
CA LEU A 183 9.35 7.82 -20.21
C LEU A 183 9.56 6.31 -20.05
N TYR A 184 10.45 5.91 -19.14
CA TYR A 184 10.67 4.50 -18.83
C TYR A 184 9.40 3.85 -18.28
N MET A 185 8.77 4.44 -17.28
CA MET A 185 7.51 3.93 -16.71
C MET A 185 6.39 3.83 -17.75
N GLU A 186 6.28 4.79 -18.67
CA GLU A 186 5.33 4.73 -19.77
C GLU A 186 5.62 3.56 -20.72
N SER A 187 6.88 3.30 -21.03
CA SER A 187 7.27 2.16 -21.87
C SER A 187 6.88 0.82 -21.24
N VAL A 188 7.05 0.68 -19.92
CA VAL A 188 6.66 -0.53 -19.17
C VAL A 188 5.14 -0.69 -19.15
N ARG A 189 4.38 0.40 -18.95
CA ARG A 189 2.91 0.37 -19.03
C ARG A 189 2.42 -0.07 -20.40
N LYS A 190 3.04 0.39 -21.49
CA LYS A 190 2.70 -0.05 -22.85
C LYS A 190 2.94 -1.55 -23.04
N LYS A 191 4.05 -2.07 -22.51
CA LYS A 191 4.32 -3.52 -22.51
C LYS A 191 3.29 -4.32 -21.71
N ALA A 192 2.91 -3.85 -20.53
CA ALA A 192 1.89 -4.49 -19.69
C ALA A 192 0.55 -4.59 -20.41
N ARG A 193 0.08 -3.50 -21.02
CA ARG A 193 -1.16 -3.49 -21.81
C ARG A 193 -1.11 -4.46 -22.99
N ALA A 194 0.02 -4.49 -23.71
CA ALA A 194 0.19 -5.42 -24.83
C ALA A 194 0.15 -6.89 -24.37
N ALA A 195 0.68 -7.20 -23.19
CA ALA A 195 0.65 -8.54 -22.62
C ALA A 195 -0.74 -8.93 -22.07
N GLU A 196 -1.50 -7.98 -21.51
CA GLU A 196 -2.89 -8.19 -21.06
C GLU A 196 -3.81 -8.49 -22.24
N ALA A 197 -3.73 -7.72 -23.32
CA ALA A 197 -4.51 -7.92 -24.54
C ALA A 197 -4.27 -9.28 -25.25
N MET A 198 -3.26 -10.04 -24.82
CA MET A 198 -2.97 -11.38 -25.33
C MET A 198 -3.54 -12.51 -24.47
N ARG A 199 -4.04 -12.17 -23.27
CA ARG A 199 -4.66 -13.13 -22.36
C ARG A 199 -6.17 -13.25 -22.56
N GLU A 200 -6.76 -12.28 -23.27
CA GLU A 200 -8.15 -12.26 -23.72
C GLU A 200 -8.30 -12.96 -25.08
#